data_AF-A0A3M2XAG6-F1
#
_entry.id   AF-A0A3M2XAG6-F1
#
_cell.length_a   1.000
_cell.length_b   1.000
_cell.length_c   1.000
_cell.angle_alpha   90.00
_cell.angle_beta   90.00
_cell.angle_gamma   90.00
#
_symmetry.space_group_name_H-M   'P 1'
#
loop_
_entity.id
_entity.type
_entity.pdbx_description
1 polymer ?
#
loop_
_entity_poly.entity_id
_entity_poly.type
_entity_poly.pdbx_seq_one_letter_code
_entity_poly.pdbx_strand_id
1 'polypeptide(L)' 'MAANNGGWQWSSSTGTDSAPYFRIFNPLSQSERFDPEGVFIKRWLPELADLNKKQIHDPASVGGL' A
#
# COMPACT_ATOMS: atom_id res chain seq x y z
N MET A 1 -7.88 20.29 -11.74
CA MET A 1 -6.47 20.45 -11.30
C MET A 1 -6.30 20.69 -9.80
N ALA A 2 -7.27 21.32 -9.10
CA ALA A 2 -7.15 21.62 -7.65
C ALA A 2 -7.04 20.38 -6.74
N ALA A 3 -7.75 19.28 -7.02
CA ALA A 3 -7.72 18.08 -6.17
C ALA A 3 -6.35 17.38 -6.13
N ASN A 4 -5.61 17.39 -7.25
CA ASN A 4 -4.26 16.84 -7.31
C ASN A 4 -3.29 17.67 -6.44
N ASN A 5 -3.38 19.00 -6.49
CA ASN A 5 -2.55 19.88 -5.67
C ASN A 5 -2.79 19.63 -4.16
N GLY A 6 -4.05 19.56 -3.74
CA GLY A 6 -4.40 19.22 -2.35
C GLY A 6 -3.90 17.83 -1.93
N GLY A 7 -4.01 16.82 -2.80
CA GLY A 7 -3.52 15.47 -2.53
C GLY A 7 -2.00 15.38 -2.37
N TRP A 8 -1.25 16.10 -3.21
CA TRP A 8 0.21 16.21 -3.08
C TRP A 8 0.62 16.95 -1.81
N GLN A 9 -0.11 18.02 -1.47
CA GLN A 9 0.13 18.75 -0.22
C GLN A 9 -0.08 17.85 0.99
N TRP A 10 -1.21 17.14 1.06
CA TRP A 10 -1.49 16.18 2.12
C TRP A 10 -0.42 15.08 2.23
N SER A 11 -0.03 14.49 1.09
CA SER A 11 0.96 13.40 1.04
C SER A 11 2.36 13.83 1.49
N SER A 12 2.71 15.10 1.26
CA SER A 12 3.99 15.69 1.66
C SER A 12 3.94 16.39 3.02
N SER A 13 2.83 16.29 3.75
CA SER A 13 2.58 17.04 4.99
C SER A 13 2.77 18.56 4.83
N THR A 14 2.42 19.10 3.66
CA THR A 14 2.38 20.55 3.39
C THR A 14 0.93 21.04 3.28
N GLY A 15 0.70 22.35 3.38
CA GLY A 15 -0.64 22.93 3.23
C GLY A 15 -1.53 22.89 4.49
N THR A 16 -2.83 23.09 4.29
CA THR A 16 -3.82 23.36 5.37
C THR A 16 -4.27 22.11 6.15
N ASP A 17 -4.15 20.92 5.57
CA ASP A 17 -4.45 19.62 6.21
C ASP A 17 -3.22 18.71 6.16
N SER A 18 -2.12 19.20 6.71
CA SER A 18 -0.87 18.44 6.78
C SER A 18 -0.99 17.32 7.81
N ALA A 19 -0.52 16.12 7.46
CA ALA A 19 -0.44 15.03 8.42
C ALA A 19 0.54 15.39 9.55
N PRO A 20 0.15 15.30 10.84
CA PRO A 20 1.04 15.63 11.95
C PRO A 20 2.16 14.57 12.10
N TYR A 21 3.39 15.04 12.32
CA TYR A 21 4.63 14.24 12.47
C TYR A 21 5.06 13.42 11.23
N PHE A 22 6.12 12.62 11.37
CA PHE A 22 6.55 11.66 10.35
C PHE A 22 5.52 10.53 10.22
N ARG A 23 4.58 10.67 9.28
CA ARG A 23 3.61 9.62 8.96
C ARG A 23 4.22 8.64 7.96
N ILE A 24 4.75 7.53 8.45
CA ILE A 24 5.21 6.40 7.64
C ILE A 24 4.17 5.28 7.75
N PHE A 25 3.60 4.88 6.62
CA PHE A 25 2.68 3.76 6.57
C PHE A 25 3.46 2.45 6.48
N ASN A 26 3.12 1.48 7.33
CA ASN A 26 3.66 0.13 7.22
C ASN A 26 3.02 -0.59 6.00
N PRO A 27 3.80 -0.98 4.99
CA PRO A 27 3.28 -1.57 3.75
C PRO A 27 2.43 -2.82 3.97
N LEU A 28 2.84 -3.71 4.89
CA LEU A 28 2.11 -4.94 5.21
C LEU A 28 0.72 -4.62 5.74
N SER A 29 0.65 -3.76 6.77
CA SER A 29 -0.62 -3.38 7.40
C SER A 29 -1.55 -2.63 6.44
N GLN A 30 -1.00 -1.82 5.52
CA GLN A 30 -1.82 -1.15 4.51
C GLN A 30 -2.33 -2.14 3.48
N SER A 31 -1.48 -3.07 3.04
CA SER A 31 -1.83 -4.09 2.07
C SER A 31 -2.97 -4.96 2.58
N GLU A 32 -2.86 -5.49 3.80
CA GLU A 32 -3.91 -6.31 4.43
C GLU A 32 -5.21 -5.52 4.64
N ARG A 33 -5.12 -4.23 4.98
CA ARG A 33 -6.29 -3.38 5.23
C ARG A 33 -7.04 -3.01 3.96
N PHE A 34 -6.34 -2.70 2.88
CA PHE A 34 -6.92 -2.14 1.66
C PHE A 34 -7.05 -3.15 0.53
N ASP A 35 -6.41 -4.32 0.63
CA ASP A 35 -6.57 -5.46 -0.28
C ASP A 35 -6.58 -6.80 0.50
N PRO A 36 -7.55 -7.06 1.40
CA PRO A 36 -7.50 -8.23 2.31
C PRO A 36 -7.41 -9.61 1.63
N GLU A 37 -7.75 -9.67 0.35
CA GLU A 37 -7.80 -10.87 -0.47
C GLU A 37 -6.61 -10.95 -1.45
N GLY A 38 -5.77 -9.91 -1.50
CA GLY A 38 -4.65 -9.80 -2.44
C GLY A 38 -5.07 -9.67 -3.90
N VAL A 39 -6.33 -9.34 -4.21
CA VAL A 39 -6.86 -9.34 -5.57
C VAL A 39 -6.16 -8.28 -6.42
N PHE A 40 -5.88 -7.12 -5.84
CA PHE A 40 -5.14 -6.07 -6.53
C PHE A 40 -3.72 -6.54 -6.82
N ILE A 41 -3.05 -7.15 -5.84
CA ILE A 41 -1.69 -7.67 -6.00
C ILE A 41 -1.64 -8.75 -7.09
N LYS A 42 -2.51 -9.78 -7.06
CA LYS A 42 -2.53 -10.85 -8.07
C LYS A 42 -2.77 -10.35 -9.49
N ARG A 43 -3.55 -9.27 -9.62
CA ARG A 43 -3.86 -8.68 -10.92
C ARG A 43 -2.63 -8.02 -11.56
N TRP A 44 -1.80 -7.35 -10.75
CA TRP A 44 -0.68 -6.55 -11.24
C TRP A 44 0.67 -7.25 -11.12
N LEU A 45 0.79 -8.24 -10.24
CA LEU A 45 1.95 -9.11 -10.04
C LEU A 45 1.49 -10.58 -10.22
N PRO A 46 1.23 -11.01 -11.47
CA PRO A 46 0.73 -12.36 -11.74
C PRO A 46 1.67 -13.48 -11.29
N GLU A 47 2.97 -13.20 -11.14
CA GLU A 47 3.96 -14.12 -10.56
C GLU A 47 3.67 -14.48 -9.09
N LEU A 48 2.86 -13.68 -8.40
CA LEU A 48 2.42 -13.92 -7.02
C LEU A 48 1.02 -14.54 -6.94
N ALA A 49 0.38 -14.86 -8.09
CA ALA A 49 -1.01 -15.31 -8.13
C ALA A 49 -1.27 -16.62 -7.35
N ASP A 50 -0.26 -17.48 -7.28
CA ASP A 50 -0.33 -18.78 -6.60
C ASP A 50 -0.23 -18.66 -5.06
N LEU A 51 0.19 -17.49 -4.55
CA LEU A 51 0.27 -17.27 -3.11
C LEU A 51 -1.12 -17.19 -2.48
N ASN A 52 -1.25 -17.77 -1.28
CA ASN A 52 -2.48 -17.67 -0.51
C ASN A 52 -2.61 -16.26 0.13
N LYS A 53 -3.79 -15.95 0.66
CA LYS A 53 -4.11 -14.62 1.23
C LYS A 53 -3.16 -14.16 2.33
N LYS A 54 -2.56 -15.08 3.08
CA LYS A 54 -1.60 -14.71 4.14
C LYS A 54 -0.21 -14.44 3.57
N GLN A 55 0.16 -15.14 2.51
CA GLN A 55 1.50 -15.07 1.91
C GLN A 55 1.64 -13.92 0.92
N ILE A 56 0.54 -13.53 0.28
CA ILE A 56 0.56 -12.51 -0.78
C ILE A 56 0.97 -11.11 -0.28
N HIS A 57 0.74 -10.81 1.00
CA HIS A 57 1.13 -9.55 1.61
C HIS A 57 2.60 -9.49 2.01
N ASP A 58 3.24 -10.65 2.22
CA ASP A 58 4.66 -10.76 2.58
C ASP A 58 5.33 -11.94 1.83
N PRO A 59 5.56 -11.82 0.51
CA PRO A 59 6.13 -12.89 -0.30
C PRO A 59 7.58 -13.24 0.07
N ALA A 60 8.35 -12.28 0.59
CA ALA A 60 9.74 -12.50 0.99
C ALA A 60 9.84 -13.49 2.17
N SER A 61 8.87 -13.49 3.08
CA SER A 61 8.83 -14.42 4.22
C SER A 61 8.67 -15.90 3.84
N VAL A 62 8.21 -16.18 2.61
CA VAL A 62 7.93 -17.54 2.11
C VAL A 62 8.93 -18.02 1.05
N GLY A 63 10.04 -17.30 0.87
CA GLY A 63 11.05 -17.60 -0.14
C GLY A 63 10.71 -17.05 -1.53
N GLY A 64 9.76 -16.11 -1.62
CA GLY A 64 9.47 -15.35 -2.83
C GLY A 64 10.48 -14.21 -2.99
N LEU A 65 11.51 -14.49 -3.80
CA LEU A 65 12.69 -13.67 -4.16
C LEU A 65 13.82 -13.67 -3.13
#